data_AF-A0A0N1AK33-F1
#
_entry.id   AF-A0A0N1AK33-F1
#
_cell.length_a   1.000
_cell.length_b   1.000
_cell.length_c   1.000
_cell.angle_alpha   90.00
_cell.angle_beta   90.00
_cell.angle_gamma   90.00
#
_symmetry.space_group_name_H-M   'P 1'
#
loop_
_entity.id
_entity.type
_entity.pdbx_description
1 polymer ?
#
loop_
_entity_poly.entity_id
_entity_poly.type
_entity_poly.pdbx_seq_one_letter_code
_entity_poly.pdbx_strand_id
1 'polypeptide(L)'
;MLGADRLAARARLAGMSPLDTVWMALHEAARSVAVLAGRPPEPLRPDVRNFPAIMRATGGWRADQARDGIEDLAAVLQPGLRALIAAQGRATPEALRQAAQALWQEFEAARAALLDLIPPLNLRPQR
;
A
#
# COMPACT_ATOMS: atom_id res chain seq x y z
N MET A 1 22.26 31.59 -8.23
CA MET A 1 21.77 30.30 -8.79
C MET A 1 21.48 29.29 -7.66
N LEU A 2 20.65 29.65 -6.67
CA LEU A 2 20.36 28.83 -5.45
C LEU A 2 18.85 28.79 -5.11
N GLY A 3 17.98 29.05 -6.10
CA GLY A 3 16.53 29.17 -5.89
C GLY A 3 15.72 27.94 -6.32
N ALA A 4 16.14 27.22 -7.36
CA ALA A 4 15.39 26.10 -7.94
C ALA A 4 15.40 24.84 -7.04
N ASP A 5 16.54 24.49 -6.46
CA ASP A 5 16.66 23.33 -5.57
C ASP A 5 15.87 23.51 -4.26
N ARG A 6 15.79 24.73 -3.74
CA ARG A 6 15.00 25.03 -2.53
C ARG A 6 13.50 25.02 -2.81
N LEU A 7 13.05 25.36 -4.02
CA LEU A 7 11.64 25.26 -4.43
C LEU A 7 11.24 23.80 -4.68
N ALA A 8 12.11 23.00 -5.31
CA ALA A 8 11.92 21.57 -5.51
C ALA A 8 11.98 20.77 -4.19
N ALA A 9 12.84 21.18 -3.25
CA ALA A 9 12.86 20.64 -1.89
C ALA A 9 11.61 21.05 -1.08
N ARG A 10 11.09 22.27 -1.25
CA ARG A 10 9.82 22.70 -0.64
C ARG A 10 8.60 22.02 -1.25
N ALA A 11 8.64 21.69 -2.55
CA ALA A 11 7.62 20.87 -3.21
C ALA A 11 7.66 19.40 -2.75
N ARG A 12 8.85 18.85 -2.44
CA ARG A 12 9.01 17.54 -1.77
C ARG A 12 8.54 17.55 -0.30
N LEU A 13 8.55 18.70 0.36
CA LEU A 13 8.09 18.92 1.74
C LEU A 13 6.62 19.38 1.84
N ALA A 14 5.91 19.54 0.71
CA ALA A 14 4.45 19.56 0.70
C ALA A 14 3.99 18.11 0.99
N GLY A 15 3.97 17.81 2.29
CA GLY A 15 4.02 16.47 2.86
C GLY A 15 2.93 15.54 2.37
N MET A 16 3.22 14.24 2.48
CA MET A 16 2.35 13.09 2.20
C MET A 16 0.88 13.48 2.06
N SER A 17 0.31 13.27 0.87
CA SER A 17 -1.12 13.42 0.68
C SER A 17 -1.89 12.49 1.63
N PRO A 18 -3.18 12.75 1.91
CA PRO A 18 -4.00 11.82 2.68
C PRO A 18 -3.91 10.38 2.13
N LEU A 19 -3.85 10.23 0.82
CA LEU A 19 -3.71 8.93 0.15
C LEU A 19 -2.34 8.27 0.40
N ASP A 20 -1.25 9.05 0.41
CA ASP A 20 0.07 8.55 0.80
C ASP A 20 0.07 8.04 2.26
N THR A 21 -0.67 8.73 3.14
CA THR A 21 -0.80 8.36 4.55
C THR A 21 -1.59 7.08 4.73
N VAL A 22 -2.74 6.96 4.06
CA VAL A 22 -3.56 5.74 4.07
C VAL A 22 -2.74 4.57 3.52
N TRP A 23 -2.08 4.75 2.38
CA TRP A 23 -1.25 3.70 1.78
C TRP A 23 -0.16 3.19 2.72
N MET A 24 0.60 4.09 3.34
CA MET A 24 1.61 3.71 4.32
C MET A 24 1.02 3.00 5.56
N ALA A 25 -0.14 3.45 6.03
CA ALA A 25 -0.84 2.81 7.14
C ALA A 25 -1.33 1.40 6.79
N LEU A 26 -1.79 1.17 5.56
CA LEU A 26 -2.16 -0.16 5.08
C LEU A 26 -0.96 -1.10 5.07
N HIS A 27 0.19 -0.63 4.63
CA HIS A 27 1.42 -1.42 4.65
C HIS A 27 1.88 -1.79 6.06
N GLU A 28 1.74 -0.88 7.03
CA GLU A 28 2.06 -1.18 8.43
C GLU A 28 1.06 -2.17 9.04
N ALA A 29 -0.23 -2.00 8.77
CA ALA A 29 -1.27 -2.95 9.16
C ALA A 29 -1.00 -4.34 8.56
N ALA A 30 -0.68 -4.40 7.27
CA ALA A 30 -0.35 -5.65 6.58
C ALA A 30 0.90 -6.31 7.15
N ARG A 31 1.91 -5.53 7.55
CA ARG A 31 3.09 -6.07 8.26
C ARG A 31 2.70 -6.78 9.56
N SER A 32 1.77 -6.20 10.32
CA SER A 32 1.24 -6.84 11.53
C SER A 32 0.49 -8.14 11.21
N VAL A 33 -0.31 -8.16 10.13
CA VAL A 33 -0.99 -9.37 9.65
C VAL A 33 0.02 -10.44 9.22
N ALA A 34 1.11 -10.08 8.52
CA ALA A 34 2.16 -11.02 8.10
C ALA A 34 2.82 -11.71 9.31
N VAL A 35 3.11 -10.95 10.37
CA VAL A 35 3.66 -11.50 11.61
C VAL A 35 2.69 -12.51 12.24
N LEU A 36 1.39 -12.19 12.32
CA LEU A 36 0.37 -13.11 12.81
C LEU A 36 0.22 -14.37 11.92
N ALA A 37 0.45 -14.22 10.62
CA ALA A 37 0.44 -15.32 9.66
C ALA A 37 1.68 -16.22 9.73
N GLY A 38 2.68 -15.88 10.55
CA GLY A 38 3.96 -16.59 10.63
C GLY A 38 4.88 -16.33 9.45
N ARG A 39 4.72 -15.19 8.76
CA ARG A 39 5.53 -14.79 7.61
C ARG A 39 6.58 -13.74 8.01
N PRO A 40 7.78 -13.76 7.40
CA PRO A 40 8.73 -12.67 7.58
C PRO A 40 8.16 -11.37 6.98
N PRO A 41 8.41 -10.21 7.61
CA PRO A 41 7.99 -8.93 7.06
C PRO A 41 8.74 -8.63 5.75
N GLU A 42 8.00 -8.26 4.71
CA GLU A 42 8.56 -7.87 3.41
C GLU A 42 9.06 -6.42 3.44
N PRO A 43 10.27 -6.11 2.94
CA PRO A 43 10.73 -4.73 2.82
C PRO A 43 9.89 -3.97 1.79
N LEU A 44 9.49 -2.74 2.13
CA LEU A 44 8.69 -1.91 1.24
C LEU A 44 9.54 -1.38 0.08
N ARG A 45 9.38 -1.98 -1.09
CA ARG A 45 10.06 -1.60 -2.33
C ARG A 45 9.72 -0.15 -2.75
N PRO A 46 10.61 0.55 -3.49
CA PRO A 46 10.38 1.94 -3.88
C PRO A 46 9.14 2.17 -4.76
N ASP A 47 8.85 1.26 -5.69
CA ASP A 47 7.67 1.30 -6.56
C ASP A 47 6.38 1.19 -5.76
N VAL A 48 6.37 0.28 -4.78
CA VAL A 48 5.24 0.13 -3.84
C VAL A 48 5.09 1.37 -2.99
N ARG A 49 6.17 1.85 -2.35
CA ARG A 49 6.13 3.05 -1.50
C ARG A 49 5.62 4.28 -2.25
N ASN A 50 6.08 4.49 -3.49
CA ASN A 50 5.78 5.68 -4.27
C ASN A 50 4.50 5.55 -5.10
N PHE A 51 3.78 4.43 -5.01
CA PHE A 51 2.60 4.16 -5.81
C PHE A 51 1.58 5.31 -5.83
N PRO A 52 1.11 5.88 -4.69
CA PRO A 52 0.11 6.94 -4.75
C PRO A 52 0.63 8.23 -5.41
N ALA A 53 1.92 8.54 -5.25
CA ALA A 53 2.55 9.65 -5.95
C ALA A 53 2.65 9.42 -7.46
N ILE A 54 3.01 8.20 -7.89
CA ILE A 54 3.05 7.79 -9.30
C ILE A 54 1.66 7.91 -9.93
N MET A 55 0.62 7.43 -9.25
CA MET A 55 -0.75 7.46 -9.76
C MET A 55 -1.30 8.89 -9.84
N ARG A 56 -1.02 9.75 -8.84
CA ARG A 56 -1.36 11.18 -8.91
C ARG A 56 -0.70 11.87 -10.10
N ALA A 57 0.57 11.56 -10.39
CA ALA A 57 1.26 12.10 -11.55
C ALA A 57 0.71 11.54 -12.88
N THR A 58 0.21 10.30 -12.88
CA THR A 58 -0.42 9.66 -14.04
C THR A 58 -1.76 10.31 -14.39
N GLY A 59 -2.56 10.64 -13.38
CA GLY A 59 -3.88 11.26 -13.56
C GLY A 59 -4.90 10.38 -14.29
N GLY A 60 -6.06 10.98 -14.58
CA GLY A 60 -7.16 10.33 -15.32
C GLY A 60 -7.70 9.06 -14.65
N TRP A 61 -8.32 8.19 -15.45
CA TRP A 61 -9.04 7.02 -14.96
C TRP A 61 -8.17 6.07 -14.11
N ARG A 62 -6.87 5.97 -14.41
CA ARG A 62 -5.94 5.14 -13.63
C ARG A 62 -5.74 5.68 -12.22
N ALA A 63 -5.64 7.00 -12.08
CA ALA A 63 -5.50 7.64 -10.78
C ALA A 63 -6.78 7.52 -9.95
N ASP A 64 -7.94 7.64 -10.60
CA ASP A 64 -9.25 7.45 -9.94
C ASP A 64 -9.42 6.01 -9.46
N GLN A 65 -9.16 5.02 -10.32
CA GLN A 65 -9.20 3.59 -9.93
C GLN A 65 -8.22 3.24 -8.82
N ALA A 66 -7.03 3.86 -8.80
CA ALA A 66 -6.06 3.63 -7.74
C ALA A 66 -6.52 4.21 -6.40
N ARG A 67 -7.17 5.38 -6.39
CA ARG A 67 -7.74 5.96 -5.18
C ARG A 67 -8.83 5.05 -4.61
N ASP A 68 -9.79 4.68 -5.45
CA ASP A 68 -10.94 3.88 -5.03
C ASP A 68 -10.48 2.50 -4.52
N GLY A 69 -9.54 1.86 -5.22
CA GLY A 69 -8.98 0.58 -4.78
C GLY A 69 -8.14 0.66 -3.49
N ILE A 70 -7.49 1.79 -3.19
CA ILE A 70 -6.83 2.01 -1.88
C ILE A 70 -7.88 2.12 -0.77
N GLU A 71 -9.00 2.80 -1.02
CA GLU A 71 -10.10 2.92 -0.07
C GLU A 71 -10.78 1.56 0.19
N ASP A 72 -11.03 0.78 -0.86
CA ASP A 72 -11.55 -0.58 -0.76
C ASP A 72 -10.61 -1.49 0.04
N LEU A 73 -9.30 -1.42 -0.23
CA LEU A 73 -8.31 -2.18 0.51
C LEU A 73 -8.31 -1.81 2.00
N ALA A 74 -8.50 -0.53 2.33
CA ALA A 74 -8.64 -0.10 3.72
C ALA A 74 -9.92 -0.63 4.37
N ALA A 75 -11.03 -0.64 3.63
CA ALA A 75 -12.31 -1.14 4.10
C ALA A 75 -12.26 -2.66 4.42
N VAL A 76 -11.39 -3.43 3.77
CA VAL A 76 -11.16 -4.86 4.07
C VAL A 76 -10.14 -5.05 5.20
N LEU A 77 -8.98 -4.40 5.09
CA LEU A 77 -7.85 -4.70 5.97
C LEU A 77 -8.09 -4.25 7.42
N GLN A 78 -8.71 -3.09 7.62
CA GLN A 78 -8.96 -2.54 8.96
C GLN A 78 -9.89 -3.42 9.83
N PRO A 79 -11.10 -3.82 9.37
CA PRO A 79 -11.92 -4.74 10.15
C PRO A 79 -11.28 -6.12 10.29
N GLY A 80 -10.59 -6.64 9.25
CA GLY A 80 -9.89 -7.91 9.33
C GLY A 80 -8.83 -7.94 10.45
N LEU A 81 -7.97 -6.92 10.51
CA LEU A 81 -6.97 -6.81 11.57
C LEU A 81 -7.60 -6.67 12.97
N ARG A 82 -8.67 -5.86 13.10
CA ARG A 82 -9.41 -5.74 14.38
C ARG A 82 -9.99 -7.07 14.81
N ALA A 83 -10.52 -7.87 13.88
CA ALA A 83 -11.04 -9.20 14.18
C ALA A 83 -9.94 -10.16 14.65
N LEU A 84 -8.77 -10.13 14.01
CA LEU A 84 -7.60 -10.93 14.44
C LEU A 84 -7.13 -10.54 15.84
N ILE A 85 -7.02 -9.24 16.12
CA ILE A 85 -6.65 -8.73 17.45
C ILE A 85 -7.69 -9.16 18.49
N ALA A 86 -8.98 -9.03 18.18
CA ALA A 86 -10.04 -9.44 19.07
C ALA A 86 -9.99 -10.96 19.36
N ALA A 87 -9.69 -11.79 18.36
CA ALA A 87 -9.62 -13.24 18.51
C ALA A 87 -8.42 -13.74 19.34
N GLN A 88 -7.43 -12.89 19.63
CA GLN A 88 -6.29 -13.24 20.47
C GLN A 88 -6.75 -13.77 21.84
N GLY A 89 -6.19 -14.91 22.26
CA GLY A 89 -6.55 -15.57 23.52
C GLY A 89 -7.92 -16.27 23.53
N ARG A 90 -8.72 -16.15 22.46
CA ARG A 90 -10.00 -16.87 22.30
C ARG A 90 -9.94 -17.97 21.24
N ALA A 91 -9.28 -17.69 20.11
CA ALA A 91 -9.07 -18.67 19.06
C ALA A 91 -7.87 -19.58 19.36
N THR A 92 -7.87 -20.77 18.79
CA THR A 92 -6.66 -21.61 18.79
C THR A 92 -5.55 -20.92 17.98
N PRO A 93 -4.27 -21.12 18.32
CA PRO A 93 -3.16 -20.52 17.58
C PRO A 93 -3.19 -20.84 16.07
N GLU A 94 -3.67 -22.04 15.71
CA GLU A 94 -3.79 -22.46 14.31
C GLU A 94 -4.89 -21.71 13.57
N ALA A 95 -6.09 -21.60 14.15
CA ALA A 95 -7.20 -20.87 13.52
C ALA A 95 -6.87 -19.40 13.32
N LEU A 96 -6.22 -18.77 14.31
CA LEU A 96 -5.76 -17.39 14.22
C LEU A 96 -4.73 -17.20 13.11
N ARG A 97 -3.77 -18.12 12.97
CA ARG A 97 -2.76 -18.09 11.91
C ARG A 97 -3.38 -18.27 10.53
N GLN A 98 -4.31 -19.19 10.36
CA GLN A 98 -5.03 -19.41 9.10
C GLN A 98 -5.83 -18.17 8.68
N ALA A 99 -6.55 -17.54 9.61
CA ALA A 99 -7.26 -16.30 9.35
C ALA A 99 -6.31 -15.15 8.95
N ALA A 100 -5.16 -15.03 9.62
CA ALA A 100 -4.14 -14.05 9.25
C ALA A 100 -3.52 -14.33 7.87
N GLN A 101 -3.30 -15.60 7.52
CA GLN A 101 -2.81 -15.97 6.19
C GLN A 101 -3.80 -15.60 5.08
N ALA A 102 -5.10 -15.84 5.29
CA ALA A 102 -6.14 -15.45 4.33
C ALA A 102 -6.15 -13.93 4.13
N LEU A 103 -6.20 -13.15 5.21
CA LEU A 103 -6.18 -11.68 5.12
C LEU A 103 -4.90 -11.14 4.46
N TRP A 104 -3.75 -11.77 4.72
CA TRP A 104 -2.49 -11.41 4.05
C TRP A 104 -2.55 -11.66 2.54
N GLN A 105 -3.12 -12.80 2.10
CA GLN A 105 -3.25 -13.13 0.68
C GLN A 105 -4.18 -12.14 -0.04
N GLU A 106 -5.29 -11.76 0.58
CA GLU A 106 -6.19 -10.73 0.05
C GLU A 106 -5.47 -9.39 -0.11
N PHE A 107 -4.71 -8.97 0.90
CA PHE A 107 -3.90 -7.75 0.81
C PHE A 107 -2.86 -7.82 -0.30
N GLU A 108 -2.16 -8.94 -0.44
CA GLU A 108 -1.15 -9.13 -1.48
C GLU A 108 -1.77 -9.06 -2.88
N ALA A 109 -2.87 -9.77 -3.10
CA ALA A 109 -3.57 -9.80 -4.38
C ALA A 109 -4.10 -8.41 -4.77
N ALA A 110 -4.76 -7.71 -3.84
CA ALA A 110 -5.26 -6.36 -4.07
C ALA A 110 -4.13 -5.36 -4.34
N ARG A 111 -3.02 -5.46 -3.59
CA ARG A 111 -1.82 -4.63 -3.83
C ARG A 111 -1.25 -4.88 -5.21
N ALA A 112 -1.12 -6.14 -5.63
CA ALA A 112 -0.61 -6.47 -6.95
C ALA A 112 -1.47 -5.87 -8.06
N ALA A 113 -2.80 -6.02 -7.96
CA ALA A 113 -3.74 -5.42 -8.92
C ALA A 113 -3.66 -3.88 -8.97
N LEU A 114 -3.43 -3.22 -7.82
CA LEU A 114 -3.19 -1.78 -7.78
C LEU A 114 -1.89 -1.41 -8.50
N LEU A 115 -0.81 -2.15 -8.29
CA LEU A 115 0.48 -1.89 -8.94
C LEU A 115 0.44 -2.10 -10.45
N ASP A 116 -0.42 -3.01 -10.94
CA ASP A 116 -0.64 -3.20 -12.38
C ASP A 116 -1.32 -1.99 -13.06
N LEU A 117 -1.87 -1.04 -12.29
CA LEU A 117 -2.35 0.23 -12.83
C LEU A 117 -1.22 1.17 -13.24
N ILE A 118 0.02 0.95 -12.77
CA ILE A 118 1.17 1.78 -13.14
C ILE A 118 1.38 1.66 -14.66
N PRO A 119 1.35 2.77 -15.41
CA PRO A 119 1.60 2.73 -16.84
C PRO A 119 2.98 2.15 -17.16
N PRO A 120 3.12 1.39 -18.26
CA PRO A 120 4.44 0.93 -18.69
C PRO A 120 5.34 2.15 -18.93
N LEU A 121 6.61 2.03 -18.53
CA LEU A 121 7.62 3.03 -18.85
C LEU A 121 7.75 3.05 -20.38
N ASN A 122 7.22 4.10 -21.02
CA ASN A 122 7.39 4.33 -22.46
C ASN A 122 8.84 4.77 -22.74
N LEU A 123 9.80 3.85 -22.57
CA LEU A 123 11.16 4.02 -23.03
C LEU A 123 11.13 3.90 -24.56
N ARG A 124 10.95 5.02 -25.26
CA ARG A 124 11.20 5.04 -26.71
C ARG A 124 12.67 4.65 -26.92
N PRO A 125 12.98 3.63 -27.75
CA PRO A 125 14.37 3.37 -28.10
C PRO A 125 14.93 4.61 -28.79
N GLN A 126 16.00 5.19 -28.24
CA GLN A 126 16.75 6.25 -28.90
C GLN A 126 17.32 5.65 -30.19
N ARG A 127 16.77 6.06 -31.32
CA ARG A 127 17.30 5.77 -32.66
C ARG A 127 18.26 6.87 -33.06
#